data_AF-A0A1J5LX09-F1
#
_entry.id   AF-A0A1J5LX09-F1
#
_cell.length_a   1.000
_cell.length_b   1.000
_cell.length_c   1.000
_cell.angle_alpha   90.00
_cell.angle_beta   90.00
_cell.angle_gamma   90.00
#
_symmetry.space_group_name_H-M   'P 1'
#
loop_
_entity.id
_entity.type
_entity.pdbx_description
1 polymer ?
#
loop_
_entity_poly.entity_id
_entity_poly.type
_entity_poly.pdbx_seq_one_letter_code
_entity_poly.pdbx_strand_id
1 'polypeptide(L)'
;MSLVRDWRSAKKRYDAAHNRAKQQIRGLSTRLSAVEYYLKALRDNRLGDAAHMRRIDAYLDEFTPESIDRINTELLRELDSLTAVEARPQVGIERALAVLEQILEAAEELMAKGDVSPVQWGQYREVYDRSAHRLMDAGDAFEDFINKRANLEDKLALRLDHATILKKINQRSRAVHDYLKCNEISG
;
A
#
# COMPACT_ATOMS: atom_id res chain seq x y z
N MET A 1 19.55 8.86 -8.07
CA MET A 1 18.16 8.82 -7.54
C MET A 1 17.86 7.37 -7.18
N SER A 2 17.36 7.05 -5.98
CA SER A 2 17.25 5.65 -5.52
C SER A 2 15.82 5.09 -5.63
N LEU A 3 15.67 4.01 -6.40
CA LEU A 3 14.44 3.22 -6.55
C LEU A 3 13.96 2.67 -5.20
N VAL A 4 14.88 2.19 -4.37
CA VAL A 4 14.58 1.65 -3.04
C VAL A 4 14.06 2.74 -2.11
N ARG A 5 14.69 3.92 -2.12
CA ARG A 5 14.25 5.06 -1.30
C ARG A 5 12.84 5.52 -1.68
N ASP A 6 12.55 5.59 -2.97
CA ASP A 6 11.24 5.96 -3.47
C ASP A 6 10.17 4.95 -3.02
N TRP A 7 10.45 3.65 -3.17
CA TRP A 7 9.57 2.59 -2.71
C TRP A 7 9.31 2.64 -1.20
N ARG A 8 10.37 2.81 -0.39
CA ARG A 8 10.25 2.94 1.08
C ARG A 8 9.37 4.12 1.47
N SER A 9 9.50 5.23 0.76
CA SER A 9 8.71 6.45 1.02
C SER A 9 7.23 6.24 0.69
N ALA A 10 6.93 5.58 -0.43
CA ALA A 10 5.57 5.22 -0.82
C ALA A 10 4.93 4.24 0.17
N LYS A 11 5.64 3.16 0.51
CA LYS A 11 5.21 2.17 1.51
C LYS A 11 4.93 2.83 2.86
N LYS A 12 5.83 3.72 3.33
CA LYS A 12 5.68 4.39 4.63
C LYS A 12 4.39 5.23 4.69
N ARG A 13 4.02 5.90 3.60
CA ARG A 13 2.76 6.67 3.53
C ARG A 13 1.54 5.75 3.66
N TYR A 14 1.52 4.65 2.90
CA TYR A 14 0.42 3.68 2.97
C TYR A 14 0.33 3.03 4.37
N ASP A 15 1.46 2.60 4.92
CA ASP A 15 1.51 1.99 6.26
C ASP A 15 1.02 2.97 7.35
N ALA A 16 1.27 4.28 7.19
CA ALA A 16 0.74 5.31 8.09
C ALA A 16 -0.79 5.46 7.96
N ALA A 17 -1.34 5.43 6.74
CA ALA A 17 -2.78 5.45 6.52
C ALA A 17 -3.47 4.22 7.14
N HIS A 18 -2.91 3.03 6.93
CA HIS A 18 -3.38 1.79 7.55
C HIS A 18 -3.35 1.87 9.09
N ASN A 19 -2.26 2.38 9.67
CA ASN A 19 -2.18 2.53 11.13
C ASN A 19 -3.19 3.55 11.67
N ARG A 20 -3.44 4.65 10.95
CA ARG A 20 -4.46 5.63 11.31
C ARG A 20 -5.86 5.00 11.27
N ALA A 21 -6.17 4.25 10.23
CA ALA A 21 -7.44 3.52 10.12
C ALA A 21 -7.62 2.54 11.30
N LYS A 22 -6.58 1.79 11.67
CA LYS A 22 -6.63 0.90 12.85
C LYS A 22 -6.87 1.65 14.16
N GLN A 23 -6.30 2.83 14.33
CA GLN A 23 -6.55 3.66 15.52
C GLN A 23 -8.00 4.16 15.55
N GLN A 24 -8.52 4.63 14.41
CA GLN A 24 -9.91 5.07 14.30
C GLN A 24 -10.90 3.93 14.55
N ILE A 25 -10.65 2.74 13.97
CA ILE A 25 -11.45 1.52 14.21
C ILE A 25 -11.54 1.23 15.70
N ARG A 26 -10.43 1.29 16.45
CA ARG A 26 -10.46 1.05 17.91
C ARG A 26 -11.39 2.02 18.63
N GLY A 27 -11.37 3.31 18.29
CA GLY A 27 -12.27 4.31 18.86
C GLY A 27 -13.73 4.07 18.48
N LEU A 28 -13.97 3.75 17.21
CA LEU A 28 -15.31 3.45 16.70
C LEU A 28 -15.90 2.18 17.31
N SER A 29 -15.09 1.14 17.54
CA SER A 29 -15.55 -0.10 18.16
C SER A 29 -16.15 0.15 19.55
N THR A 30 -15.54 1.03 20.35
CA THR A 30 -16.10 1.40 21.67
C THR A 30 -17.45 2.08 21.53
N ARG A 31 -17.59 3.01 20.57
CA ARG A 31 -18.85 3.72 20.31
C ARG A 31 -19.93 2.78 19.74
N LEU A 32 -19.57 1.88 18.83
CA LEU A 32 -20.46 0.84 18.30
C LEU A 32 -20.97 -0.08 19.40
N SER A 33 -20.10 -0.56 20.29
CA SER A 33 -20.53 -1.36 21.44
C SER A 33 -21.49 -0.59 22.35
N ALA A 34 -21.30 0.73 22.51
CA ALA A 34 -22.21 1.55 23.28
C ALA A 34 -23.58 1.70 22.60
N VAL A 35 -23.60 1.87 21.26
CA VAL A 35 -24.82 1.92 20.45
C VAL A 35 -25.58 0.59 20.50
N GLU A 36 -24.88 -0.54 20.33
CA GLU A 36 -25.47 -1.89 20.44
C GLU A 36 -26.06 -2.13 21.83
N TYR A 37 -25.38 -1.65 22.88
CA TYR A 37 -25.87 -1.72 24.24
C TYR A 37 -27.14 -0.87 24.43
N TYR A 38 -27.16 0.36 23.92
CA TYR A 38 -28.33 1.24 23.98
C TYR A 38 -29.53 0.64 23.22
N LEU A 39 -29.32 0.14 22.00
CA LEU A 39 -30.36 -0.51 21.19
C LEU A 39 -30.97 -1.72 21.92
N LYS A 40 -30.14 -2.50 22.62
CA LYS A 40 -30.61 -3.60 23.46
C LYS A 40 -31.42 -3.09 24.66
N ALA A 41 -30.95 -2.06 25.36
CA ALA A 41 -31.67 -1.47 26.48
C ALA A 41 -33.01 -0.86 26.06
N LEU A 42 -33.09 -0.24 24.88
CA LEU A 42 -34.34 0.24 24.29
C LEU A 42 -35.32 -0.91 24.03
N ARG A 43 -34.85 -2.00 23.40
CA ARG A 43 -35.66 -3.21 23.15
C ARG A 43 -36.17 -3.87 24.43
N ASP A 44 -35.34 -3.91 25.47
CA ASP A 44 -35.66 -4.51 26.76
C ASP A 44 -36.46 -3.57 27.69
N ASN A 45 -36.77 -2.34 27.24
CA ASN A 45 -37.41 -1.27 28.03
C ASN A 45 -36.65 -0.92 29.33
N ARG A 46 -35.32 -0.87 29.27
CA ARG A 46 -34.40 -0.65 30.41
C ARG A 46 -33.71 0.71 30.39
N LEU A 47 -34.10 1.63 29.51
CA LEU A 47 -33.47 2.95 29.40
C LEU A 47 -33.60 3.80 30.67
N GLY A 48 -34.65 3.58 31.48
CA GLY A 48 -34.86 4.29 32.75
C GLY A 48 -33.99 3.80 33.91
N ASP A 49 -33.26 2.68 33.76
CA ASP A 49 -32.38 2.16 34.80
C ASP A 49 -31.01 2.85 34.74
N ALA A 50 -30.82 3.85 35.60
CA ALA A 50 -29.56 4.59 35.69
C ALA A 50 -28.34 3.69 35.97
N ALA A 51 -28.49 2.62 36.75
CA ALA A 51 -27.38 1.69 36.99
C ALA A 51 -27.04 0.89 35.72
N HIS A 52 -28.06 0.56 34.92
CA HIS A 52 -27.90 -0.09 33.62
C HIS A 52 -27.22 0.81 32.58
N MET A 53 -27.56 2.09 32.56
CA MET A 53 -27.06 3.05 31.56
C MET A 53 -25.65 3.60 31.85
N ARG A 54 -25.16 3.51 33.10
CA ARG A 54 -23.78 3.92 33.50
C ARG A 54 -22.67 3.35 32.62
N ARG A 55 -22.88 2.20 31.97
CA ARG A 55 -21.88 1.57 31.10
C ARG A 55 -21.57 2.36 29.84
N ILE A 56 -22.50 3.21 29.43
CA ILE A 56 -22.41 4.01 28.20
C ILE A 56 -22.64 5.50 28.50
N ASP A 57 -22.43 5.90 29.76
CA ASP A 57 -22.68 7.26 30.28
C ASP A 57 -22.04 8.34 29.40
N ALA A 58 -20.81 8.10 28.96
CA ALA A 58 -20.06 8.99 28.08
C ALA A 58 -20.70 9.25 26.69
N TYR A 59 -21.75 8.51 26.33
CA TYR A 59 -22.45 8.61 25.04
C TYR A 59 -23.94 8.91 25.19
N LEU A 60 -24.48 8.97 26.42
CA LEU A 60 -25.93 9.13 26.63
C LEU A 60 -26.47 10.45 26.10
N ASP A 61 -25.68 11.52 26.19
CA ASP A 61 -26.06 12.85 25.69
C ASP A 61 -26.23 12.89 24.15
N GLU A 62 -25.65 11.93 23.44
CA GLU A 62 -25.72 11.81 21.99
C GLU A 62 -26.78 10.80 21.51
N PHE A 63 -27.24 9.91 22.40
CA PHE A 63 -28.12 8.79 22.04
C PHE A 63 -29.58 9.09 22.37
N THR A 64 -30.44 9.05 21.35
CA THR A 64 -31.89 9.10 21.53
C THR A 64 -32.56 7.91 20.84
N PRO A 65 -33.75 7.47 21.29
CA PRO A 65 -34.48 6.38 20.65
C PRO A 65 -34.71 6.61 19.15
N GLU A 66 -34.88 7.87 18.74
CA GLU A 66 -35.16 8.26 17.35
C GLU A 66 -33.89 8.35 16.49
N SER A 67 -32.73 8.58 17.10
CA SER A 67 -31.46 8.82 16.38
C SER A 67 -30.53 7.62 16.37
N ILE A 68 -30.69 6.68 17.31
CA ILE A 68 -29.73 5.60 17.56
C ILE A 68 -29.52 4.66 16.36
N ASP A 69 -30.57 4.34 15.59
CA ASP A 69 -30.44 3.49 14.40
C ASP A 69 -29.66 4.18 13.27
N ARG A 70 -29.84 5.50 13.12
CA ARG A 70 -29.05 6.31 12.17
C ARG A 70 -27.59 6.32 12.59
N ILE A 71 -27.32 6.59 13.87
CA ILE A 71 -25.95 6.59 14.43
C ILE A 71 -25.30 5.22 14.20
N ASN A 72 -26.01 4.11 14.47
CA ASN A 72 -25.51 2.76 14.21
C ASN A 72 -25.12 2.57 12.74
N THR A 73 -26.01 2.96 11.83
CA THR A 73 -25.78 2.84 10.38
C THR A 73 -24.57 3.65 9.92
N GLU A 74 -24.42 4.88 10.42
CA GLU A 74 -23.27 5.75 10.11
C GLU A 74 -21.96 5.14 10.61
N LEU A 75 -21.93 4.67 11.86
CA LEU A 75 -20.75 4.03 12.44
C LEU A 75 -20.36 2.73 11.73
N LEU A 76 -21.34 1.92 11.30
CA LEU A 76 -21.06 0.71 10.52
C LEU A 76 -20.48 1.05 9.15
N ARG A 77 -21.00 2.07 8.46
CA ARG A 77 -20.44 2.54 7.18
C ARG A 77 -19.03 3.08 7.34
N GLU A 78 -18.75 3.80 8.42
CA GLU A 78 -17.41 4.28 8.73
C GLU A 78 -16.46 3.11 9.03
N LEU A 79 -16.90 2.12 9.81
CA LEU A 79 -16.14 0.90 10.08
C LEU A 79 -15.82 0.13 8.79
N ASP A 80 -16.80 -0.05 7.90
CA ASP A 80 -16.60 -0.72 6.60
C ASP A 80 -15.58 0.03 5.72
N SER A 81 -15.63 1.36 5.74
CA SER A 81 -14.70 2.22 5.00
C SER A 81 -13.28 2.12 5.55
N LEU A 82 -13.10 2.11 6.87
CA LEU A 82 -11.78 2.02 7.50
C LEU A 82 -11.19 0.61 7.42
N THR A 83 -12.00 -0.43 7.56
CA THR A 83 -11.56 -1.83 7.42
C THR A 83 -11.13 -2.16 5.99
N ALA A 84 -11.56 -1.37 5.00
CA ALA A 84 -11.08 -1.45 3.63
C ALA A 84 -9.59 -1.14 3.47
N VAL A 85 -9.02 -0.35 4.39
CA VAL A 85 -7.59 -0.03 4.40
C VAL A 85 -6.84 -1.21 5.02
N GLU A 86 -6.56 -2.22 4.22
CA GLU A 86 -5.92 -3.46 4.62
C GLU A 86 -4.39 -3.32 4.77
N ALA A 87 -3.76 -4.26 5.49
CA ALA A 87 -2.30 -4.31 5.55
C ALA A 87 -1.72 -4.73 4.18
N ARG A 88 -0.65 -4.08 3.74
CA ARG A 88 0.03 -4.44 2.49
C ARG A 88 0.75 -5.80 2.60
N PRO A 89 0.70 -6.65 1.56
CA PRO A 89 1.39 -7.94 1.58
C PRO A 89 2.93 -7.79 1.55
N GLN A 90 3.61 -8.82 2.03
CA GLN A 90 5.07 -8.92 1.98
C GLN A 90 5.51 -9.60 0.68
N VAL A 91 5.62 -8.80 -0.39
CA VAL A 91 5.81 -9.31 -1.77
C VAL A 91 7.25 -9.19 -2.30
N GLY A 92 8.22 -8.79 -1.48
CA GLY A 92 9.63 -8.78 -1.89
C GLY A 92 10.06 -7.66 -2.87
N ILE A 93 9.16 -6.76 -3.29
CA ILE A 93 9.47 -5.63 -4.21
C ILE A 93 10.73 -4.86 -3.80
N GLU A 94 10.88 -4.52 -2.52
CA GLU A 94 12.04 -3.75 -2.05
C GLU A 94 13.37 -4.45 -2.35
N ARG A 95 13.42 -5.77 -2.15
CA ARG A 95 14.61 -6.57 -2.43
C ARG A 95 14.87 -6.66 -3.94
N ALA A 96 13.82 -6.85 -4.73
CA ALA A 96 13.93 -6.89 -6.19
C ALA A 96 14.43 -5.56 -6.75
N LEU A 97 13.89 -4.43 -6.26
CA LEU A 97 14.34 -3.09 -6.62
C LEU A 97 15.79 -2.83 -6.23
N ALA A 98 16.23 -3.25 -5.03
CA ALA A 98 17.60 -3.07 -4.60
C ALA A 98 18.61 -3.79 -5.50
N VAL A 99 18.30 -5.02 -5.89
CA VAL A 99 19.14 -5.80 -6.82
C VAL A 99 19.16 -5.15 -8.20
N LEU A 100 17.99 -4.78 -8.72
CA LEU A 100 17.88 -4.15 -10.04
C LEU A 100 18.58 -2.78 -10.10
N GLU A 101 18.50 -2.01 -9.02
CA GLU A 101 19.21 -0.74 -8.86
C GLU A 101 20.73 -0.92 -9.01
N GLN A 102 21.31 -1.90 -8.30
CA GLN A 102 22.75 -2.21 -8.39
C GLN A 102 23.16 -2.64 -9.80
N ILE A 103 22.34 -3.47 -10.46
CA ILE A 103 22.60 -3.95 -11.82
C ILE A 103 22.61 -2.78 -12.81
N LEU A 104 21.63 -1.87 -12.71
CA LEU A 104 21.55 -0.68 -13.55
C LEU A 104 22.69 0.30 -13.28
N GLU A 105 23.09 0.49 -12.02
CA GLU A 105 24.26 1.31 -11.65
C GLU A 105 25.55 0.74 -12.27
N ALA A 106 25.73 -0.59 -12.21
CA ALA A 106 26.88 -1.24 -12.84
C ALA A 106 26.91 -1.04 -14.37
N ALA A 107 25.75 -1.12 -15.05
CA ALA A 107 25.68 -0.83 -16.48
C ALA A 107 25.97 0.63 -16.81
N GLU A 108 25.45 1.56 -16.01
CA GLU A 108 25.75 3.00 -16.17
C GLU A 108 27.25 3.28 -16.00
N GLU A 109 27.93 2.59 -15.09
CA GLU A 109 29.39 2.67 -14.95
C GLU A 109 30.14 2.09 -16.15
N LEU A 110 29.69 0.97 -16.72
CA LEU A 110 30.27 0.40 -17.94
C LEU A 110 30.11 1.35 -19.13
N MET A 111 28.92 1.94 -19.30
CA MET A 111 28.66 2.97 -20.31
C MET A 111 29.58 4.19 -20.14
N ALA A 112 29.73 4.67 -18.89
CA ALA A 112 30.57 5.82 -18.60
C ALA A 112 32.05 5.57 -18.91
N LYS A 113 32.52 4.32 -18.82
CA LYS A 113 33.87 3.90 -19.20
C LYS A 113 34.04 3.69 -20.72
N GLY A 114 32.94 3.73 -21.48
CA GLY A 114 32.96 3.38 -22.90
C GLY A 114 33.21 1.89 -23.13
N ASP A 115 32.82 1.02 -22.19
CA ASP A 115 33.04 -0.42 -22.36
C ASP A 115 32.17 -0.97 -23.49
N VAL A 116 32.80 -1.75 -24.38
CA VAL A 116 32.15 -2.39 -25.52
C VAL A 116 32.33 -3.91 -25.53
N SER A 117 32.73 -4.50 -24.40
CA SER A 117 33.05 -5.92 -24.30
C SER A 117 31.78 -6.78 -24.38
N PRO A 118 31.62 -7.61 -25.42
CA PRO A 118 30.42 -8.45 -25.56
C PRO A 118 30.22 -9.41 -24.38
N VAL A 119 31.31 -9.85 -23.75
CA VAL A 119 31.27 -10.77 -22.60
C VAL A 119 30.66 -10.08 -21.38
N GLN A 120 31.09 -8.85 -21.07
CA GLN A 120 30.57 -8.11 -19.91
C GLN A 120 29.10 -7.74 -20.11
N TRP A 121 28.74 -7.29 -21.32
CA TRP A 121 27.36 -6.94 -21.65
C TRP A 121 26.43 -8.16 -21.71
N GLY A 122 26.92 -9.33 -22.11
CA GLY A 122 26.18 -10.59 -22.02
C GLY A 122 25.86 -10.99 -20.57
N GLN A 123 26.84 -10.87 -19.68
CA GLN A 123 26.64 -11.13 -18.24
C GLN A 123 25.64 -10.16 -17.62
N TYR A 124 25.73 -8.86 -17.97
CA TYR A 124 24.76 -7.87 -17.53
C TYR A 124 23.32 -8.25 -17.94
N ARG A 125 23.08 -8.60 -19.21
CA ARG A 125 21.73 -8.96 -19.70
C ARG A 125 21.15 -10.15 -18.92
N GLU A 126 21.93 -11.21 -18.73
CA GLU A 126 21.46 -12.40 -18.01
C GLU A 126 21.02 -12.06 -16.57
N VAL A 127 21.83 -11.26 -15.87
CA VAL A 127 21.55 -10.88 -14.48
C VAL A 127 20.41 -9.87 -14.39
N TYR A 128 20.31 -8.96 -15.36
CA TYR A 128 19.21 -8.01 -15.50
C TYR A 128 17.88 -8.73 -15.74
N ASP A 129 17.79 -9.63 -16.72
CA ASP A 129 16.57 -10.33 -17.08
C ASP A 129 16.03 -11.14 -15.91
N ARG A 130 16.90 -11.90 -15.22
CA ARG A 130 16.52 -12.66 -14.03
C ARG A 130 15.98 -11.75 -12.91
N SER A 131 16.54 -10.56 -12.75
CA SER A 131 16.13 -9.62 -11.72
C SER A 131 14.84 -8.87 -12.08
N ALA A 132 14.65 -8.56 -13.36
CA ALA A 132 13.42 -8.00 -13.89
C ALA A 132 12.24 -8.98 -13.72
N HIS A 133 12.46 -10.28 -13.97
CA HIS A 133 11.44 -11.31 -13.74
C HIS A 133 11.04 -11.39 -12.26
N ARG A 134 12.00 -11.35 -11.33
CA ARG A 134 11.70 -11.30 -9.89
C ARG A 134 10.89 -10.06 -9.49
N LEU A 135 11.13 -8.92 -10.13
CA LEU A 135 10.35 -7.71 -9.89
C LEU A 135 8.93 -7.86 -10.45
N MET A 136 8.76 -8.52 -11.59
CA MET A 136 7.46 -8.83 -12.17
C MET A 136 6.65 -9.76 -11.27
N ASP A 137 7.22 -10.87 -10.81
CA ASP A 137 6.57 -11.80 -9.88
C ASP A 137 6.12 -11.10 -8.58
N ALA A 138 6.99 -10.25 -8.03
CA ALA A 138 6.69 -9.42 -6.86
C ALA A 138 5.61 -8.37 -7.16
N GLY A 139 5.56 -7.89 -8.40
CA GLY A 139 4.59 -6.95 -8.94
C GLY A 139 3.20 -7.55 -9.05
N ASP A 140 3.06 -8.80 -9.49
CA ASP A 140 1.76 -9.45 -9.64
C ASP A 140 0.99 -9.53 -8.32
N ALA A 141 1.66 -9.99 -7.26
CA ALA A 141 1.07 -10.05 -5.92
C ALA A 141 0.74 -8.66 -5.35
N PHE A 142 1.48 -7.63 -5.78
CA PHE A 142 1.18 -6.24 -5.42
C PHE A 142 -0.02 -5.69 -6.19
N GLU A 143 -0.11 -5.96 -7.50
CA GLU A 143 -1.25 -5.53 -8.32
C GLU A 143 -2.55 -6.20 -7.86
N ASP A 144 -2.52 -7.47 -7.46
CA ASP A 144 -3.66 -8.14 -6.83
C ASP A 144 -4.14 -7.40 -5.57
N PHE A 145 -3.19 -6.97 -4.73
CA PHE A 145 -3.50 -6.18 -3.55
C PHE A 145 -4.06 -4.80 -3.89
N ILE A 146 -3.52 -4.13 -4.89
CA ILE A 146 -3.98 -2.80 -5.34
C ILE A 146 -5.36 -2.86 -5.97
N ASN A 147 -5.64 -3.90 -6.77
CA ASN A 147 -6.90 -4.05 -7.49
C ASN A 147 -8.07 -4.39 -6.54
N LYS A 148 -7.80 -5.06 -5.41
CA LYS A 148 -8.77 -5.20 -4.33
C LYS A 148 -9.11 -3.81 -3.77
N ARG A 149 -10.34 -3.32 -4.01
CA ARG A 149 -10.80 -1.99 -3.58
C ARG A 149 -9.94 -0.85 -4.17
N ALA A 150 -9.77 -0.88 -5.50
CA ALA A 150 -8.95 0.07 -6.26
C ALA A 150 -9.41 1.54 -6.15
N ASN A 151 -10.61 1.79 -5.62
CA ASN A 151 -11.17 3.12 -5.38
C ASN A 151 -10.61 3.81 -4.13
N LEU A 152 -9.80 3.14 -3.31
CA LEU A 152 -9.17 3.75 -2.14
C LEU A 152 -8.04 4.70 -2.56
N GLU A 153 -8.13 5.97 -2.14
CA GLU A 153 -7.15 7.01 -2.48
C GLU A 153 -5.71 6.62 -2.09
N ASP A 154 -5.52 6.02 -0.91
CA ASP A 154 -4.21 5.56 -0.44
C ASP A 154 -3.61 4.45 -1.33
N LYS A 155 -4.46 3.54 -1.85
CA LYS A 155 -4.02 2.50 -2.80
C LYS A 155 -3.69 3.11 -4.15
N LEU A 156 -4.49 4.06 -4.63
CA LEU A 156 -4.21 4.78 -5.87
C LEU A 156 -2.87 5.52 -5.79
N ALA A 157 -2.62 6.25 -4.70
CA ALA A 157 -1.35 6.93 -4.47
C ALA A 157 -0.17 5.94 -4.51
N LEU A 158 -0.27 4.82 -3.80
CA LEU A 158 0.75 3.78 -3.79
C LEU A 158 0.97 3.16 -5.19
N ARG A 159 -0.09 2.97 -5.98
CA ARG A 159 -0.02 2.49 -7.38
C ARG A 159 0.73 3.48 -8.26
N LEU A 160 0.44 4.77 -8.15
CA LEU A 160 1.09 5.82 -8.93
C LEU A 160 2.58 5.94 -8.59
N ASP A 161 2.93 5.80 -7.32
CA ASP A 161 4.33 5.73 -6.88
C ASP A 161 5.04 4.51 -7.49
N HIS A 162 4.42 3.33 -7.42
CA HIS A 162 4.96 2.11 -8.02
C HIS A 162 5.17 2.28 -9.54
N ALA A 163 4.17 2.81 -10.25
CA ALA A 163 4.27 3.07 -11.69
C ALA A 163 5.40 4.08 -12.02
N THR A 164 5.63 5.07 -11.17
CA THR A 164 6.73 6.03 -11.32
C THR A 164 8.09 5.34 -11.18
N ILE A 165 8.23 4.40 -10.25
CA ILE A 165 9.45 3.59 -10.08
C ILE A 165 9.69 2.71 -11.32
N LEU A 166 8.65 2.02 -11.81
CA LEU A 166 8.74 1.22 -13.04
C LEU A 166 9.12 2.07 -14.25
N LYS A 167 8.59 3.29 -14.36
CA LYS A 167 8.96 4.23 -15.42
C LYS A 167 10.45 4.59 -15.35
N LYS A 168 11.01 4.82 -14.15
CA LYS A 168 12.44 5.11 -13.96
C LYS A 168 13.31 3.92 -14.38
N ILE A 169 12.93 2.71 -14.01
CA ILE A 169 13.61 1.48 -14.44
C ILE A 169 13.63 1.41 -15.97
N ASN A 170 12.48 1.59 -16.62
CA ASN A 170 12.37 1.56 -18.07
C ASN A 170 13.23 2.64 -18.75
N GLN A 171 13.31 3.84 -18.17
CA GLN A 171 14.18 4.90 -18.69
C GLN A 171 15.66 4.52 -18.63
N ARG A 172 16.13 3.98 -17.49
CA ARG A 172 17.51 3.54 -17.32
C ARG A 172 17.84 2.35 -18.24
N SER A 173 16.95 1.38 -18.32
CA SER A 173 17.09 0.22 -19.20
C SER A 173 17.15 0.62 -20.69
N ARG A 174 16.33 1.58 -21.12
CA ARG A 174 16.39 2.13 -22.49
C ARG A 174 17.73 2.80 -22.79
N ALA A 175 18.27 3.58 -21.85
CA ALA A 175 19.58 4.21 -22.04
C ALA A 175 20.69 3.16 -22.27
N VAL A 176 20.65 2.04 -21.54
CA VAL A 176 21.56 0.91 -21.77
C VAL A 176 21.33 0.28 -23.14
N HIS A 177 20.08 0.02 -23.52
CA HIS A 177 19.75 -0.53 -24.83
C HIS A 177 20.25 0.36 -25.98
N ASP A 178 20.01 1.67 -25.90
CA ASP A 178 20.44 2.64 -26.90
C ASP A 178 21.97 2.67 -27.02
N TYR A 179 22.68 2.61 -25.89
CA TYR A 179 24.15 2.52 -25.87
C TYR A 179 24.66 1.25 -26.58
N LEU A 180 24.08 0.09 -26.27
CA LEU A 180 24.46 -1.18 -26.89
C LEU A 180 24.25 -1.14 -28.41
N LYS A 181 23.12 -0.56 -28.84
CA LYS A 181 22.76 -0.40 -30.25
C LYS A 181 23.74 0.54 -30.98
N CYS A 182 24.08 1.68 -30.38
CA CYS A 182 25.02 2.65 -30.97
C CYS A 182 26.43 2.09 -31.15
N ASN A 183 26.85 1.13 -30.32
CA ASN A 183 28.19 0.54 -30.36
C ASN A 183 28.22 -0.84 -31.06
N GLU A 184 27.14 -1.23 -31.75
CA GLU A 184 27.02 -2.51 -32.47
C GLU A 184 27.28 -3.75 -31.58
N ILE A 185 27.08 -3.61 -30.27
CA ILE A 185 27.32 -4.68 -29.30
C ILE A 185 26.17 -5.67 -29.40
N SER A 186 26.45 -6.78 -30.06
CA SER A 186 25.46 -7.78 -30.38
C SER A 186 24.83 -8.41 -29.13
N GLY A 187 23.55 -8.71 -29.27
CA GLY A 187 22.86 -9.81 -28.62
C GLY A 187 21.57 -9.40 -27.95
#